data_AF-A0A402AQT9-F1
#
_entry.id   AF-A0A402AQT9-F1
#
_cell.length_a   1.000
_cell.length_b   1.000
_cell.length_c   1.000
_cell.angle_alpha   90.00
_cell.angle_beta   90.00
_cell.angle_gamma   90.00
#
_symmetry.space_group_name_H-M   'P 1'
#
loop_
_entity.id
_entity.type
_entity.pdbx_description
1 polymer ?
#
loop_
_entity_poly.entity_id
_entity_poly.type
_entity_poly.pdbx_seq_one_letter_code
_entity_poly.pdbx_strand_id
1 'polypeptide(L)'
;MSDEQRRHELGDFLRTRRMRLSLEQVGLIGGGRRRTPGLRREEVAQLANVGVSWYTLLEQGRDIHPSSEVLQNIADALQLTPDERQHLFLLAEQHPPSIHPHRLNR
;
A
#
# COMPACT_ATOMS: atom_id res chain seq x y z
N MET A 1 21.01 1.44 -8.95
CA MET A 1 20.21 0.62 -8.01
C MET A 1 19.77 -0.61 -8.78
N SER A 2 19.91 -1.81 -8.23
CA SER A 2 19.40 -3.03 -8.84
C SER A 2 17.89 -3.14 -8.63
N ASP A 3 17.20 -3.90 -9.49
CA ASP A 3 15.75 -4.07 -9.40
C ASP A 3 15.35 -4.77 -8.09
N GLU A 4 16.18 -5.72 -7.64
CA GLU A 4 16.02 -6.36 -6.33
C GLU A 4 16.09 -5.34 -5.18
N GLN A 5 17.05 -4.42 -5.22
CA GLN A 5 17.17 -3.39 -4.20
C GLN A 5 15.96 -2.45 -4.21
N ARG A 6 15.45 -2.06 -5.39
CA ARG A 6 14.21 -1.26 -5.47
C ARG A 6 13.00 -1.99 -4.91
N ARG A 7 12.84 -3.29 -5.18
CA ARG A 7 11.75 -4.10 -4.63
C ARG A 7 11.81 -4.19 -3.11
N HIS A 8 13.01 -4.32 -2.54
CA HIS A 8 13.18 -4.27 -1.09
C HIS A 8 12.82 -2.90 -0.50
N GLU A 9 13.27 -1.82 -1.14
CA GLU A 9 12.92 -0.45 -0.75
C GLU A 9 11.41 -0.20 -0.84
N LEU A 10 10.74 -0.72 -1.87
CA LEU A 10 9.28 -0.70 -2.00
C LEU A 10 8.61 -1.42 -0.81
N GLY A 11 9.07 -2.63 -0.48
CA GLY A 11 8.53 -3.41 0.63
C GLY A 11 8.69 -2.69 1.99
N ASP A 12 9.86 -2.11 2.24
CA ASP A 12 10.15 -1.36 3.47
C ASP A 12 9.37 -0.04 3.54
N PHE A 13 9.21 0.65 2.41
CA PHE A 13 8.35 1.83 2.31
C PHE A 13 6.91 1.48 2.70
N LEU A 14 6.33 0.43 2.12
CA LEU A 14 4.98 -0.01 2.43
C LEU A 14 4.81 -0.40 3.90
N ARG A 15 5.79 -1.13 4.45
CA ARG A 15 5.80 -1.50 5.87
C ARG A 15 5.77 -0.27 6.77
N THR A 16 6.61 0.72 6.48
CA THR A 16 6.70 1.97 7.26
C THR A 16 5.39 2.75 7.24
N ARG A 17 4.76 2.90 6.06
CA ARG A 17 3.47 3.60 5.94
C ARG A 17 2.35 2.85 6.64
N ARG A 18 2.31 1.51 6.53
CA ARG A 18 1.34 0.64 7.23
C ARG A 18 1.44 0.78 8.75
N MET A 19 2.65 0.83 9.30
CA MET A 19 2.85 0.95 10.75
C MET A 19 2.51 2.35 11.28
N ARG A 20 2.55 3.39 10.43
CA ARG A 20 2.19 4.77 10.79
C ARG A 20 0.68 4.96 10.97
N LEU A 21 -0.14 4.23 10.20
CA LEU A 21 -1.59 4.39 10.24
C LEU A 21 -2.21 3.59 11.38
N SER A 22 -3.10 4.25 12.12
CA SER A 22 -4.01 3.60 13.06
C SER A 22 -5.25 3.09 12.31
N LEU A 23 -5.94 2.11 12.91
CA LEU A 23 -7.19 1.61 12.36
C LEU A 23 -8.27 2.70 12.27
N GLU A 24 -8.33 3.59 13.26
CA GLU A 24 -9.32 4.65 13.32
C GLU A 24 -9.13 5.67 12.20
N GLN A 25 -7.87 5.94 11.81
CA GLN A 25 -7.56 6.85 10.70
C GLN A 25 -8.12 6.36 9.37
N VAL A 26 -8.24 5.04 9.17
CA VAL A 26 -8.84 4.44 7.97
C VAL A 26 -10.34 4.16 8.13
N GLY A 27 -10.99 4.72 9.16
CA GLY A 27 -12.43 4.63 9.36
C GLY A 27 -12.92 3.26 9.85
N LEU A 28 -12.01 2.39 10.30
CA LEU A 28 -12.34 1.07 10.82
C LEU A 28 -12.42 1.12 12.35
N ILE A 29 -13.49 0.58 12.92
CA ILE A 29 -13.68 0.52 14.38
C ILE A 29 -12.92 -0.70 14.92
N GLY A 30 -12.08 -0.49 15.94
CA GLY A 30 -11.29 -1.56 16.56
C GLY A 30 -12.15 -2.51 17.38
N GLY A 31 -12.02 -3.81 17.12
CA GLY A 31 -12.52 -4.87 18.00
C GLY A 31 -11.40 -5.46 18.86
N GLY A 32 -11.53 -5.39 20.18
CA GLY A 32 -10.72 -6.16 21.14
C GLY A 32 -9.25 -5.73 21.31
N ARG A 33 -8.49 -6.57 22.03
CA ARG A 33 -7.09 -6.31 22.43
C ARG A 33 -6.15 -6.50 21.24
N ARG A 34 -5.52 -5.42 20.78
CA ARG A 34 -4.59 -5.46 19.63
C ARG A 34 -3.14 -5.61 20.08
N ARG A 35 -2.39 -6.38 19.31
CA ARG A 35 -0.94 -6.58 19.49
C ARG A 35 -0.08 -5.67 18.61
N THR A 36 -0.66 -5.10 17.55
CA THR A 36 0.05 -4.24 16.59
C THR A 36 -0.44 -2.79 16.77
N PRO A 37 0.47 -1.81 16.92
CA PRO A 37 0.09 -0.41 17.11
C PRO A 37 -0.45 0.27 15.83
N GLY A 38 -0.20 -0.31 14.65
CA GLY A 38 -0.72 0.17 13.37
C GLY A 38 -1.53 -0.89 12.62
N LEU A 39 -1.79 -0.64 11.33
CA LEU A 39 -2.58 -1.54 10.49
C LEU A 39 -1.92 -2.92 10.32
N ARG A 40 -2.75 -3.96 10.32
CA ARG A 40 -2.36 -5.32 9.95
C ARG A 40 -2.26 -5.44 8.43
N ARG A 41 -1.52 -6.44 7.96
CA ARG A 41 -1.43 -6.75 6.52
C ARG A 41 -2.79 -7.08 5.92
N GLU A 42 -3.61 -7.82 6.66
CA GLU A 42 -4.97 -8.17 6.25
C GLU A 42 -5.88 -6.95 6.07
N GLU A 43 -5.74 -5.96 6.95
CA GLU A 43 -6.53 -4.72 6.92
C GLU A 43 -6.14 -3.88 5.70
N VAL A 44 -4.84 -3.72 5.42
CA VAL A 44 -4.39 -3.02 4.21
C VAL A 44 -4.82 -3.75 2.95
N ALA A 45 -4.68 -5.08 2.92
CA ALA A 45 -5.10 -5.88 1.78
C ALA A 45 -6.60 -5.76 1.51
N GLN A 46 -7.43 -5.75 2.55
CA GLN A 46 -8.86 -5.52 2.45
C GLN A 46 -9.17 -4.12 1.92
N LEU A 47 -8.55 -3.07 2.46
CA LEU A 47 -8.75 -1.68 2.03
C LEU A 47 -8.30 -1.45 0.58
N ALA A 48 -7.23 -2.13 0.14
CA ALA A 48 -6.70 -2.03 -1.21
C ALA A 48 -7.36 -3.01 -2.20
N ASN A 49 -8.34 -3.82 -1.76
CA ASN A 49 -9.01 -4.85 -2.56
C ASN A 49 -8.02 -5.85 -3.21
N VAL A 50 -7.04 -6.32 -2.44
CA VAL A 50 -6.04 -7.32 -2.86
C VAL A 50 -5.98 -8.51 -1.91
N GLY A 51 -5.37 -9.62 -2.35
CA GLY A 51 -5.12 -10.76 -1.47
C GLY A 51 -4.06 -10.47 -0.40
N VAL A 52 -4.29 -10.93 0.83
CA VAL A 52 -3.34 -10.77 1.96
C VAL A 52 -1.97 -11.37 1.65
N SER A 53 -1.95 -12.56 1.04
CA SER A 53 -0.71 -13.23 0.62
C SER A 53 0.04 -12.41 -0.42
N TRP A 54 -0.67 -11.82 -1.38
CA TRP A 54 -0.07 -11.00 -2.42
C TRP A 54 0.55 -9.72 -1.84
N TYR A 55 -0.16 -9.03 -0.94
CA TYR A 55 0.38 -7.87 -0.22
C TYR A 55 1.60 -8.23 0.64
N THR A 56 1.60 -9.44 1.22
CA THR A 56 2.75 -9.93 2.01
C THR A 56 3.98 -10.15 1.13
N LEU A 57 3.82 -10.70 -0.08
CA LEU A 57 4.92 -10.85 -1.04
C LEU A 57 5.48 -9.50 -1.50
N LEU A 58 4.60 -8.51 -1.70
CA LEU A 58 4.98 -7.14 -2.03
C LEU A 58 5.82 -6.51 -0.91
N GLU A 59 5.38 -6.64 0.36
CA GLU A 59 6.12 -6.14 1.53
C GLU A 59 7.46 -6.87 1.76
N GLN A 60 7.65 -8.05 1.16
CA GLN A 60 8.91 -8.82 1.21
C GLN A 60 9.88 -8.47 0.08
N GLY A 61 9.49 -7.65 -0.89
CA GLY A 61 10.31 -7.33 -2.06
C GLY A 61 10.46 -8.50 -3.04
N ARG A 62 9.49 -9.42 -3.06
CA ARG A 62 9.47 -10.53 -4.02
C ARG A 62 9.29 -10.00 -5.43
N ASP A 63 9.76 -10.79 -6.40
CA ASP A 63 9.69 -10.45 -7.81
C ASP A 63 8.25 -10.58 -8.33
N ILE A 64 7.46 -9.55 -8.06
CA ILE A 64 6.09 -9.39 -8.51
C ILE A 64 5.91 -7.98 -9.08
N HIS A 65 5.13 -7.89 -10.15
CA HIS A 65 4.89 -6.62 -10.84
C HIS A 65 3.46 -6.15 -10.56
N PRO A 66 3.26 -5.21 -9.61
CA PRO A 66 1.94 -4.66 -9.35
C PRO A 66 1.49 -3.78 -10.51
N SER A 67 0.20 -3.85 -10.87
CA SER A 67 -0.37 -2.91 -11.84
C SER A 67 -0.48 -1.51 -11.23
N SER A 68 -0.55 -0.49 -12.08
CA SER A 68 -0.78 0.89 -11.65
C SER A 68 -2.08 1.08 -10.87
N GLU A 69 -3.14 0.34 -11.22
CA GLU A 69 -4.41 0.31 -10.50
C GLU A 69 -4.25 -0.25 -9.08
N VAL A 70 -3.53 -1.36 -8.93
CA VAL A 70 -3.28 -1.95 -7.62
C VAL A 70 -2.42 -1.03 -6.75
N LEU A 71 -1.40 -0.38 -7.32
CA LEU A 71 -0.60 0.62 -6.62
C LEU A 71 -1.44 1.83 -6.18
N GLN A 72 -2.39 2.25 -7.01
CA GLN A 72 -3.33 3.32 -6.67
C GLN A 72 -4.21 2.93 -5.48
N ASN A 73 -4.80 1.72 -5.49
CA ASN A 73 -5.61 1.23 -4.38
C ASN A 73 -4.78 1.11 -3.08
N ILE A 74 -3.53 0.67 -3.16
CA ILE A 74 -2.61 0.64 -2.01
C ILE A 74 -2.32 2.05 -1.51
N ALA A 75 -2.08 3.00 -2.41
CA ALA A 75 -1.83 4.38 -2.04
C ALA A 75 -3.05 5.01 -1.33
N ASP A 76 -4.26 4.69 -1.78
CA ASP A 76 -5.50 5.14 -1.16
C ASP A 76 -5.72 4.47 0.20
N ALA A 77 -5.53 3.16 0.29
CA ALA A 77 -5.63 2.40 1.55
C ALA A 77 -4.63 2.89 2.61
N LEU A 78 -3.42 3.27 2.18
CA LEU A 78 -2.37 3.80 3.06
C LEU A 78 -2.41 5.33 3.22
N GLN A 79 -3.46 5.99 2.72
CA GLN A 79 -3.66 7.44 2.79
C GLN A 79 -2.38 8.22 2.43
N LEU A 80 -1.71 7.78 1.37
CA LEU A 80 -0.44 8.38 0.97
C LEU A 80 -0.67 9.81 0.47
N THR A 81 0.22 10.71 0.88
CA THR A 81 0.34 12.07 0.35
C THR A 81 0.78 12.05 -1.12
N PRO A 82 0.59 13.13 -1.88
CA PRO A 82 1.01 13.20 -3.29
C PRO A 82 2.49 12.83 -3.51
N ASP A 83 3.39 13.29 -2.65
CA ASP A 83 4.83 12.99 -2.75
C ASP A 83 5.12 11.52 -2.47
N GLU A 84 4.46 10.94 -1.45
CA GLU A 84 4.57 9.51 -1.12
C GLU A 84 4.05 8.63 -2.26
N ARG A 85 2.99 9.06 -2.95
CA ARG A 85 2.46 8.37 -4.13
C ARG A 85 3.46 8.38 -5.27
N GLN A 86 4.00 9.54 -5.59
CA GLN A 86 5.03 9.64 -6.64
C GLN A 86 6.22 8.71 -6.33
N HIS A 87 6.67 8.69 -5.07
CA HIS A 87 7.73 7.80 -4.65
C HIS A 87 7.37 6.31 -4.79
N LEU A 88 6.14 5.92 -4.42
CA LEU A 88 5.63 4.56 -4.59
C LEU A 88 5.70 4.11 -6.06
N PHE A 89 5.22 4.94 -6.98
CA PHE A 89 5.22 4.65 -8.42
C PHE A 89 6.65 4.55 -8.97
N LEU A 90 7.56 5.42 -8.53
CA LEU A 90 8.98 5.36 -8.90
C LEU A 90 9.66 4.06 -8.44
N LEU A 91 9.39 3.60 -7.22
CA LEU A 91 9.94 2.35 -6.69
C LEU A 91 9.38 1.11 -7.39
N ALA A 92 8.13 1.17 -7.85
CA ALA A 92 7.48 0.07 -8.56
C ALA A 92 7.74 0.07 -10.08
N GLU A 93 8.54 1.04 -10.58
CA GLU A 93 8.80 1.23 -12.01
C GLU A 93 7.51 1.39 -12.85
N GLN A 94 6.46 1.94 -12.23
CA GLN A 94 5.18 2.21 -12.88
C GLN A 94 5.01 3.73 -13.03
N HIS A 95 4.34 4.14 -14.10
CA HIS A 95 3.93 5.55 -14.22
C HIS A 95 2.69 5.79 -13.34
N PRO A 96 2.63 6.90 -12.59
CA PRO A 96 1.40 7.27 -11.90
C PRO A 96 0.28 7.38 -12.95
N PRO A 97 -0.92 6.86 -12.67
CA PRO A 97 -2.03 6.99 -13.61
C PRO A 97 -2.25 8.47 -13.92
N SER A 98 -2.39 8.80 -15.21
CA SER A 98 -2.83 10.14 -15.60
C SER A 98 -4.21 10.35 -15.00
N ILE A 99 -4.30 11.18 -13.94
CA ILE A 99 -5.50 11.36 -13.12
C ILE A 99 -6.69 11.62 -14.04
N HIS A 100 -7.49 10.58 -14.29
CA HIS A 100 -8.84 10.72 -14.79
C HIS A 100 -9.73 10.71 -13.56
N PRO A 101 -10.36 11.83 -13.19
CA PRO A 101 -11.29 11.88 -12.07
C PRO A 101 -12.54 11.05 -12.40
N HIS A 102 -12.46 9.75 -12.13
CA HIS A 102 -13.53 8.75 -12.19
C HIS A 102 -13.04 7.64 -11.22
N ARG A 103 -13.73 7.21 -10.17
CA ARG A 103 -15.14 7.30 -9.78
C ARG A 103 -15.20 7.29 -8.26
N LEU A 104 -15.92 8.25 -7.68
CA LEU A 104 -16.70 8.01 -6.47
C LEU A 104 -17.77 6.97 -6.85
N ASN A 105 -17.76 5.81 -6.22
CA ASN A 105 -18.90 4.91 -6.29
C ASN A 105 -19.28 4.46 -4.88
N ARG A 106 -20.21 5.26 -4.32
CA ARG A 106 -21.40 4.91 -3.54
C ARG A 106 -21.32 3.73 -2.56
#